data_AF-A0A1V0TTI3-F1
#
_entry.id   AF-A0A1V0TTI3-F1
#
_cell.length_a   1.000
_cell.length_b   1.000
_cell.length_c   1.000
_cell.angle_alpha   90.00
_cell.angle_beta   90.00
_cell.angle_gamma   90.00
#
_symmetry.space_group_name_H-M   'P 1'
#
loop_
_entity.id
_entity.type
_entity.pdbx_description
1 polymer ?
#
loop_
_entity_poly.entity_id
_entity_poly.type
_entity_poly.pdbx_seq_one_letter_code
_entity_poly.pdbx_strand_id
1 'polypeptide(L)'
;MSRSHHFHMDQLGHSITVNVGPCRDGEIELLVNGKVVAYRKEHSRGMNVLCGELPGEPSHPFRVLVREPHLVPSTPRCTLELDGIEQPMPERLVI
;
A
#
# COMPACT_ATOMS: atom_id res chain seq x y z
N MET A 1 -0.56 2.34 -21.94
CA MET A 1 -1.35 1.55 -20.96
C MET A 1 -0.64 1.64 -19.64
N SER A 2 -0.98 2.66 -18.86
CA SER A 2 -0.46 2.78 -17.50
C SER A 2 -1.27 1.83 -16.62
N ARG A 3 -0.61 0.84 -16.01
CA ARG A 3 -1.26 -0.15 -15.15
C ARG A 3 -1.34 0.43 -13.74
N SER A 4 -2.53 0.40 -13.16
CA SER A 4 -2.69 0.54 -11.72
C SER A 4 -2.26 -0.77 -11.05
N HIS A 5 -1.66 -0.66 -9.87
CA HIS A 5 -1.23 -1.81 -9.08
C HIS A 5 -2.08 -1.89 -7.82
N HIS A 6 -2.53 -3.09 -7.49
CA HIS A 6 -3.34 -3.34 -6.31
C HIS A 6 -2.60 -4.33 -5.43
N PHE A 7 -2.40 -3.98 -4.17
CA PHE A 7 -1.81 -4.87 -3.18
C PHE A 7 -2.83 -5.16 -2.11
N HIS A 8 -2.82 -6.39 -1.62
CA HIS A 8 -3.81 -6.82 -0.65
C HIS A 8 -3.25 -7.88 0.28
N MET A 9 -3.51 -7.73 1.57
CA MET A 9 -3.15 -8.70 2.58
C MET A 9 -4.13 -8.61 3.75
N ASP A 10 -4.44 -9.75 4.34
CA ASP A 10 -5.23 -9.81 5.57
C ASP A 10 -4.28 -9.88 6.77
N GLN A 11 -4.49 -9.00 7.75
CA GLN A 11 -3.66 -8.88 8.94
C GLN A 11 -4.52 -8.63 10.17
N LEU A 12 -4.31 -9.43 11.23
CA LEU A 12 -5.09 -9.36 12.48
C LEU A 12 -6.62 -9.43 12.26
N GLY A 13 -7.09 -10.15 11.24
CA GLY A 13 -8.51 -10.24 10.90
C GLY A 13 -9.08 -9.01 10.16
N HIS A 14 -8.21 -8.09 9.75
CA HIS A 14 -8.56 -6.93 8.93
C HIS A 14 -7.95 -7.02 7.55
N SER A 15 -8.69 -6.53 6.58
CA SER A 15 -8.24 -6.53 5.20
C SER A 15 -7.55 -5.21 4.88
N ILE A 16 -6.26 -5.26 4.53
CA ILE A 16 -5.47 -4.09 4.16
C ILE A 16 -5.30 -4.12 2.64
N THR A 17 -5.73 -3.03 1.99
CA THR A 17 -5.60 -2.88 0.53
C THR A 17 -4.88 -1.59 0.21
N VAL A 18 -3.96 -1.64 -0.74
CA VAL A 18 -3.20 -0.49 -1.22
C VAL A 18 -3.40 -0.41 -2.73
N ASN A 19 -3.99 0.69 -3.19
CA ASN A 19 -4.11 0.99 -4.61
C ASN A 19 -3.01 1.96 -4.98
N VAL A 20 -2.28 1.66 -6.04
CA VAL A 20 -1.26 2.54 -6.61
C VAL A 20 -1.72 2.92 -8.01
N GLY A 21 -1.98 4.21 -8.19
CA GLY A 21 -2.43 4.79 -9.43
C GLY A 21 -1.40 4.64 -10.56
N PRO A 22 -1.85 4.80 -11.81
CA PRO A 22 -0.98 4.74 -12.96
C PRO A 22 -0.09 5.98 -13.06
N CYS A 23 1.17 5.81 -13.49
CA CYS A 23 2.13 6.90 -13.72
C CYS A 23 2.50 7.68 -12.44
N ARG A 24 3.26 8.77 -12.58
CA ARG A 24 3.81 9.55 -11.44
C ARG A 24 2.81 10.48 -10.77
N ASP A 25 1.80 10.86 -11.54
CA ASP A 25 0.67 11.69 -11.09
C ASP A 25 -0.47 10.81 -10.58
N GLY A 26 -0.23 9.49 -10.44
CA GLY A 26 -1.16 8.55 -9.86
C GLY A 26 -1.33 8.82 -8.36
N GLU A 27 -2.38 8.25 -7.80
CA GLU A 27 -2.70 8.42 -6.39
C GLU A 27 -2.44 7.10 -5.66
N ILE A 28 -1.96 7.16 -4.42
CA ILE A 28 -1.86 5.99 -3.55
C ILE A 28 -2.97 6.05 -2.51
N GLU A 29 -3.82 5.03 -2.50
CA GLU A 29 -4.87 4.87 -1.51
C GLU A 29 -4.54 3.70 -0.60
N LEU A 30 -4.70 3.90 0.71
CA LEU A 30 -4.62 2.86 1.72
C LEU A 30 -6.00 2.66 2.33
N LEU A 31 -6.48 1.43 2.25
CA LEU A 31 -7.78 1.02 2.77
C LEU A 31 -7.64 -0.06 3.84
N VAL A 32 -8.47 0.04 4.87
CA VAL A 32 -8.67 -0.99 5.90
C VAL A 32 -10.14 -1.38 5.90
N ASN A 33 -10.43 -2.67 5.70
CA ASN A 33 -11.78 -3.22 5.58
C ASN A 33 -12.64 -2.47 4.53
N GLY A 34 -12.01 -2.05 3.42
CA GLY A 34 -12.68 -1.30 2.34
C GLY A 34 -12.89 0.19 2.62
N LYS A 35 -12.46 0.72 3.76
CA LYS A 35 -12.51 2.16 4.07
C LYS A 35 -11.14 2.79 3.85
N VAL A 36 -11.07 3.90 3.12
CA VAL A 36 -9.84 4.68 2.98
C VAL A 36 -9.43 5.24 4.34
N VAL A 37 -8.22 4.90 4.78
CA VAL A 37 -7.62 5.40 6.04
C VAL A 37 -6.45 6.34 5.79
N ALA A 38 -5.78 6.22 4.65
CA ALA A 38 -4.79 7.18 4.21
C ALA A 38 -4.80 7.32 2.68
N TYR A 39 -4.37 8.48 2.23
CA TYR A 39 -4.41 8.85 0.83
C TYR A 39 -3.24 9.77 0.50
N ARG A 40 -2.64 9.58 -0.67
CA ARG A 40 -1.55 10.39 -1.18
C ARG A 40 -1.78 10.67 -2.66
N LYS A 41 -1.98 11.95 -2.99
CA LYS A 41 -2.32 12.39 -4.35
C LYS A 41 -1.16 12.31 -5.36
N GLU A 42 0.07 12.39 -4.88
CA GLU A 42 1.27 12.33 -5.70
C GLU A 42 2.31 11.46 -5.00
N HIS A 43 2.87 10.52 -5.74
CA HIS A 43 3.86 9.59 -5.24
C HIS A 43 5.23 9.91 -5.82
N SER A 44 6.19 10.13 -4.93
CA SER A 44 7.54 10.51 -5.30
C SER A 44 8.30 9.29 -5.83
N ARG A 45 9.33 9.55 -6.67
CA ARG A 45 10.24 8.49 -7.11
C ARG A 45 10.86 7.81 -5.88
N GLY A 46 10.58 6.53 -5.72
CA GLY A 46 11.19 5.66 -4.72
C GLY A 46 10.25 5.22 -3.63
N MET A 47 10.59 5.52 -2.38
CA MET A 47 9.84 5.02 -1.23
C MET A 47 8.72 5.99 -0.85
N ASN A 48 7.48 5.54 -0.99
CA ASN A 48 6.31 6.21 -0.46
C ASN A 48 5.86 5.49 0.81
N VAL A 49 5.68 6.26 1.89
CA VAL A 49 5.22 5.73 3.17
C VAL A 49 3.81 6.26 3.45
N LEU A 50 2.88 5.36 3.72
CA LEU A 50 1.54 5.66 4.20
C LEU A 50 1.38 5.03 5.59
N CYS A 51 0.79 5.78 6.52
CA CYS A 51 0.50 5.27 7.86
C CYS A 51 -0.99 4.97 7.96
N GLY A 52 -1.35 3.89 8.63
CA GLY A 52 -2.72 3.53 8.94
C GLY A 52 -2.83 2.94 10.33
N GLU A 53 -4.06 2.76 10.78
CA GLU A 53 -4.35 2.10 12.05
C GLU A 53 -5.37 1.00 11.81
N LEU A 54 -5.08 -0.20 12.31
CA LEU A 54 -6.04 -1.28 12.35
C LEU A 54 -6.98 -1.08 13.53
N PRO A 55 -8.31 -1.19 13.32
CA PRO A 55 -9.27 -1.09 14.40
C PRO A 55 -9.06 -2.23 15.39
N GLY A 56 -9.22 -1.95 16.68
CA GLY A 56 -9.00 -2.91 17.76
C GLY A 56 -8.88 -2.20 19.10
N GLU A 57 -8.90 -2.96 20.20
CA GLU A 57 -8.57 -2.46 21.54
C GLU A 57 -7.35 -3.23 22.07
N PRO A 58 -6.14 -2.62 22.10
CA PRO A 58 -5.79 -1.29 21.57
C PRO A 58 -5.79 -1.24 20.03
N SER A 59 -5.84 -0.03 19.46
CA SER A 59 -5.64 0.17 18.01
C SER A 59 -4.21 -0.17 17.63
N HIS A 60 -4.01 -0.83 16.48
CA HIS A 60 -2.68 -1.27 16.04
C HIS A 60 -2.17 -0.38 14.90
N PRO A 61 -1.22 0.55 15.16
CA PRO A 61 -0.65 1.39 14.12
C PRO A 61 0.25 0.56 13.19
N PHE A 62 0.18 0.85 11.90
CA PHE A 62 1.00 0.20 10.89
C PHE A 62 1.47 1.20 9.83
N ARG A 63 2.49 0.79 9.07
CA ARG A 63 3.04 1.56 7.96
C ARG A 63 3.03 0.72 6.71
N VAL A 64 2.77 1.34 5.58
CA VAL A 64 2.88 0.74 4.26
C VAL A 64 3.97 1.46 3.50
N LEU A 65 4.89 0.68 2.97
CA LEU A 65 6.04 1.11 2.20
C LEU A 65 5.86 0.67 0.75
N VAL A 66 5.53 1.63 -0.11
CA VAL A 66 5.39 1.43 -1.56
C VAL A 66 6.69 1.87 -2.23
N ARG A 67 7.47 0.92 -2.72
CA ARG A 67 8.68 1.17 -3.53
C ARG A 67 8.32 1.18 -5.01
N GLU A 68 8.48 2.35 -5.60
CA GLU A 68 8.40 2.53 -7.05
C GLU A 68 9.75 2.22 -7.73
N PRO A 69 9.74 1.53 -8.88
CA PRO A 69 10.94 1.33 -9.67
C PRO A 69 11.48 2.66 -10.21
N HIS A 70 12.79 2.89 -10.06
CA HIS A 70 13.41 4.14 -10.51
C HIS A 70 13.96 4.10 -11.95
N LEU A 71 14.36 2.92 -12.44
CA LEU A 71 15.25 2.79 -13.61
C LEU A 71 14.79 1.75 -14.64
N VAL A 72 14.06 0.71 -14.22
CA VAL A 72 13.55 -0.36 -15.09
C VAL A 72 12.05 -0.43 -14.87
N PRO A 73 11.22 -0.67 -15.91
CA PRO A 73 9.80 -0.99 -15.72
C PRO A 73 9.67 -2.36 -15.02
N SER A 74 9.84 -2.37 -13.70
CA SER A 74 9.48 -3.49 -12.83
C SER A 74 8.15 -3.21 -12.15
N THR A 75 7.57 -4.23 -11.52
CA THR A 75 6.38 -4.02 -10.70
C THR A 75 6.76 -3.27 -9.42
N PRO A 76 5.92 -2.33 -8.94
CA PRO A 76 6.09 -1.73 -7.63
C PRO A 76 6.05 -2.81 -6.55
N ARG A 77 6.75 -2.57 -5.45
CA ARG A 77 6.74 -3.48 -4.28
C ARG A 77 6.05 -2.79 -3.13
N CYS A 78 5.17 -3.50 -2.47
CA CYS A 78 4.46 -3.02 -1.28
C CYS A 78 4.86 -3.88 -0.09
N THR A 79 5.24 -3.23 1.01
CA THR A 79 5.58 -3.89 2.27
C THR A 79 4.74 -3.28 3.38
N LEU A 80 4.10 -4.12 4.19
CA LEU A 80 3.45 -3.73 5.43
C LEU A 80 4.47 -3.83 6.57
N GLU A 81 4.59 -2.81 7.38
CA GLU A 81 5.33 -2.83 8.64
C GLU A 81 4.33 -2.69 9.78
N LEU A 82 4.23 -3.72 10.63
CA LEU A 82 3.37 -3.76 11.81
C LEU A 82 4.20 -4.22 13.00
N ASP A 83 4.17 -3.48 14.12
CA ASP A 83 4.97 -3.77 15.32
C ASP A 83 6.46 -3.98 15.03
N GLY A 84 7.00 -3.24 14.05
CA GLY A 84 8.40 -3.34 13.59
C GLY A 84 8.69 -4.57 12.71
N ILE A 85 7.69 -5.39 12.39
CA ILE A 85 7.82 -6.55 11.50
C ILE A 85 7.42 -6.15 10.09
N GLU A 86 8.36 -6.28 9.15
CA GLU A 86 8.12 -6.08 7.73
C GLU A 86 7.56 -7.35 7.06
N GLN A 87 6.47 -7.20 6.30
CA GLN A 87 5.78 -8.26 5.59
C GLN A 87 5.50 -7.82 4.14
N PRO A 88 5.96 -8.56 3.13
CA PRO A 88 5.66 -8.22 1.74
C PRO A 88 4.18 -8.41 1.44
N MET A 89 3.51 -7.37 0.95
CA MET A 89 2.13 -7.45 0.49
C MET A 89 2.11 -7.94 -0.96
N PRO A 90 1.42 -9.05 -1.27
CA PRO A 90 1.34 -9.57 -2.62
C PRO A 90 0.52 -8.62 -3.53
N GLU A 91 0.95 -8.51 -4.78
CA GLU A 91 0.19 -7.83 -5.81
C GLU A 91 -1.00 -8.71 -6.23
N ARG A 92 -2.20 -8.12 -6.23
CA ARG A 92 -3.41 -8.72 -6.77
C ARG A 92 -3.65 -8.14 -8.16
N LEU A 93 -3.41 -8.95 -9.19
CA LEU A 93 -3.81 -8.62 -10.55
C LEU A 93 -5.34 -8.69 -10.64
N VAL A 94 -5.97 -7.54 -10.87
CA VAL A 94 -7.39 -7.50 -11.26
C VAL A 94 -7.41 -7.83 -12.74
N ILE A 95 -7.81 -9.06 -13.09
CA ILE A 95 -7.90 -9.58 -14.46
C ILE A 95 -9.29 -9.25 -15.02
#